data_AF-A0AAD9C599-F1
#
_entry.id   AF-A0AAD9C599-F1
#
_cell.length_a   1.000
_cell.length_b   1.000
_cell.length_c   1.000
_cell.angle_alpha   90.00
_cell.angle_beta   90.00
_cell.angle_gamma   90.00
#
_symmetry.space_group_name_H-M   'P 1'
#
loop_
_entity.id
_entity.type
_entity.pdbx_description
1 polymer ?
#
loop_
_entity_poly.entity_id
_entity_poly.type
_entity_poly.pdbx_seq_one_letter_code
_entity_poly.pdbx_strand_id
1 'polypeptide(L)'
;MSAPDEDTFAEEGGEMEETGEAGSDDDEGVEMEEGGDGGEEEKKVYVPGIEPLKPGEELEMDRSAYRMYHECAPCLSFDFLRDGDGEGREQFPLSMLLCAGTQADSALSNRLIVIRMQNLYGTEKDKEGEESSDEESDDDDEDEDKKPQMELALMPHYGGINRVRVTKRGEQSLALSGLIRDR
;
A
#
# COMPACT_ATOMS: atom_id res chain seq x y z
N MET A 1 40.04 12.71 -16.21
CA MET A 1 40.01 11.81 -17.38
C MET A 1 39.44 10.48 -16.90
N SER A 2 38.37 10.05 -17.58
CA SER A 2 37.90 8.67 -17.76
C SER A 2 37.44 7.85 -16.54
N ALA A 3 36.13 7.55 -16.51
CA ALA A 3 35.59 6.25 -16.09
C ALA A 3 35.87 5.21 -17.21
N PRO A 4 35.71 3.87 -17.00
CA PRO A 4 34.36 3.30 -16.93
C PRO A 4 34.18 2.05 -16.03
N ASP A 5 32.90 1.68 -16.00
CA ASP A 5 32.17 0.50 -15.50
C ASP A 5 32.79 -0.88 -15.85
N GLU A 6 32.36 -1.95 -15.16
CA GLU A 6 31.61 -3.06 -15.79
C GLU A 6 31.19 -4.17 -14.80
N ASP A 7 29.90 -4.52 -14.91
CA ASP A 7 29.28 -5.80 -14.56
C ASP A 7 30.02 -6.99 -15.16
N THR A 8 30.01 -8.14 -14.49
CA THR A 8 30.14 -9.44 -15.16
C THR A 8 29.20 -10.47 -14.53
N PHE A 9 28.07 -10.68 -15.21
CA PHE A 9 27.28 -11.90 -15.17
C PHE A 9 28.18 -13.08 -15.59
N ALA A 10 28.10 -14.20 -14.86
CA ALA A 10 28.70 -15.46 -15.29
C ALA A 10 27.74 -16.19 -16.23
N GLU A 11 28.02 -16.15 -17.53
CA GLU A 11 27.60 -17.18 -18.49
C GLU A 11 28.70 -18.25 -18.58
N GLU A 12 28.34 -19.52 -18.42
CA GLU A 12 29.10 -20.63 -19.03
C GLU A 12 28.23 -21.28 -20.11
N GLY A 13 28.66 -21.10 -21.36
CA GLY A 13 28.25 -21.90 -22.50
C GLY A 13 29.05 -23.21 -22.56
N GLY A 14 28.40 -24.26 -23.06
CA GLY A 14 28.99 -25.58 -23.21
C GLY A 14 28.23 -26.45 -24.20
N GLU A 15 28.46 -26.18 -25.48
CA GLU A 15 28.61 -27.10 -26.63
C GLU A 15 27.49 -28.09 -27.02
N MET A 16 27.30 -28.11 -28.34
CA MET A 16 26.26 -28.76 -29.16
C MET A 16 26.80 -30.07 -29.71
N GLU A 17 26.07 -31.19 -29.56
CA GLU A 17 26.21 -32.36 -30.43
C GLU A 17 24.84 -32.78 -30.99
N GLU A 18 24.81 -32.90 -32.31
CA GLU A 18 23.67 -33.25 -33.15
C GLU A 18 23.74 -34.74 -33.49
N THR A 19 22.69 -35.54 -33.26
CA THR A 19 22.51 -36.83 -33.94
C THR A 19 21.05 -37.28 -33.98
N GLY A 20 20.47 -37.31 -35.18
CA GLY A 20 19.80 -38.49 -35.76
C GLY A 20 18.36 -38.88 -35.36
N GLU A 21 17.41 -38.44 -36.18
CA GLU A 21 16.33 -39.21 -36.85
C GLU A 21 15.27 -40.05 -36.08
N ALA A 22 14.02 -39.60 -36.23
CA ALA A 22 12.80 -40.32 -36.64
C ALA A 22 12.23 -41.51 -35.83
N GLY A 23 10.99 -41.35 -35.37
CA GLY A 23 10.04 -42.47 -35.26
C GLY A 23 8.85 -42.27 -34.31
N SER A 24 7.67 -42.24 -34.90
CA SER A 24 6.36 -42.70 -34.39
C SER A 24 5.50 -41.75 -33.54
N ASP A 25 4.36 -41.40 -34.13
CA ASP A 25 3.06 -41.14 -33.51
C ASP A 25 2.82 -41.95 -32.22
N ASP A 26 2.35 -41.28 -31.18
CA ASP A 26 1.26 -41.80 -30.34
C ASP A 26 0.45 -40.63 -29.76
N ASP A 27 -0.85 -40.79 -29.91
CA ASP A 27 -1.97 -39.91 -29.64
C ASP A 27 -2.43 -40.11 -28.19
N GLU A 28 -2.26 -39.11 -27.33
CA GLU A 28 -2.97 -39.06 -26.04
C GLU A 28 -3.34 -37.60 -25.78
N GLY A 29 -4.51 -37.21 -26.28
CA GLY A 29 -5.17 -35.96 -25.94
C GLY A 29 -5.40 -35.90 -24.43
N VAL A 30 -4.64 -35.04 -23.76
CA VAL A 30 -4.89 -34.72 -22.35
C VAL A 30 -6.11 -33.81 -22.33
N GLU A 31 -7.28 -34.42 -22.15
CA GLU A 31 -8.51 -33.70 -21.87
C GLU A 31 -8.29 -32.88 -20.60
N MET A 32 -8.17 -31.56 -20.76
CA MET A 32 -8.32 -30.63 -19.66
C MET A 32 -9.78 -30.73 -19.23
N GLU A 33 -10.04 -31.62 -18.27
CA GLU A 33 -11.23 -31.58 -17.44
C GLU A 33 -11.28 -30.19 -16.79
N GLU A 34 -12.04 -29.28 -17.39
CA GLU A 34 -12.61 -28.14 -16.68
C GLU A 34 -13.61 -28.67 -15.66
N GLY A 35 -13.05 -29.22 -14.58
CA GLY A 35 -13.75 -29.46 -13.34
C GLY A 35 -14.00 -28.11 -12.68
N GLY A 36 -15.09 -27.46 -13.09
CA GLY A 36 -15.71 -26.40 -12.31
C GLY A 36 -16.17 -26.97 -10.97
N ASP A 37 -15.26 -26.97 -9.98
CA ASP A 37 -15.60 -27.12 -8.57
C ASP A 37 -15.93 -25.72 -8.06
N GLY A 38 -17.19 -25.33 -8.22
CA GLY A 38 -17.78 -24.16 -7.58
C GLY A 38 -17.98 -24.38 -6.08
N GLY A 39 -16.92 -24.77 -5.38
CA GLY A 39 -16.85 -24.74 -3.93
C GLY A 39 -16.41 -23.35 -3.50
N GLU A 40 -17.20 -22.68 -2.67
CA GLU A 40 -16.79 -21.45 -1.99
C GLU A 40 -15.50 -21.75 -1.21
N GLU A 41 -14.34 -21.38 -1.77
CA GLU A 41 -13.07 -21.53 -1.05
C GLU A 41 -13.12 -20.66 0.21
N GLU A 42 -12.86 -21.28 1.37
CA GLU A 42 -12.83 -20.54 2.65
C GLU A 42 -11.78 -19.42 2.57
N LYS A 43 -12.24 -18.16 2.53
CA LYS A 43 -11.37 -16.98 2.56
C LYS A 43 -10.51 -17.00 3.82
N LYS A 44 -9.18 -16.92 3.67
CA LYS A 44 -8.22 -16.90 4.78
C LYS A 44 -7.50 -15.55 4.83
N VAL A 45 -7.34 -15.01 6.02
CA VAL A 45 -6.56 -13.78 6.24
C VAL A 45 -5.08 -14.09 6.04
N TYR A 46 -4.45 -13.38 5.12
CA TYR A 46 -3.02 -13.50 4.89
C TYR A 46 -2.20 -12.94 6.05
N VAL A 47 -1.23 -13.72 6.54
CA VAL A 47 -0.27 -13.29 7.58
C VAL A 47 1.15 -13.42 7.03
N PRO A 48 1.85 -12.28 6.80
CA PRO A 48 3.22 -12.30 6.27
C PRO A 48 4.17 -13.16 7.11
N GLY A 49 4.91 -14.05 6.45
CA GLY A 49 5.94 -14.88 7.08
C GLY A 49 5.46 -16.19 7.71
N ILE A 50 4.15 -16.48 7.67
CA ILE A 50 3.61 -17.78 8.08
C ILE A 50 3.51 -18.72 6.86
N GLU A 51 2.75 -18.30 5.84
CA GLU A 51 2.55 -19.06 4.60
C GLU A 51 2.86 -18.15 3.40
N PRO A 52 3.77 -18.56 2.48
CA PRO A 52 3.99 -17.82 1.25
C PRO A 52 2.81 -18.02 0.28
N LEU A 53 2.52 -16.98 -0.49
CA LEU A 53 1.54 -17.05 -1.57
C LEU A 53 1.93 -18.11 -2.60
N LYS A 54 0.95 -18.88 -3.05
CA LYS A 54 1.15 -19.84 -4.15
C LYS A 54 1.28 -19.09 -5.48
N PRO A 55 1.95 -19.68 -6.49
CA PRO A 55 1.99 -19.10 -7.83
C PRO A 55 0.56 -18.91 -8.37
N GLY A 56 0.21 -17.68 -8.73
CA GLY A 56 -1.13 -17.32 -9.23
C GLY A 56 -2.14 -16.90 -8.15
N GLU A 57 -1.76 -16.88 -6.87
CA GLU A 57 -2.59 -16.37 -5.78
C GLU A 57 -2.45 -14.84 -5.67
N GLU A 58 -3.59 -14.13 -5.67
CA GLU A 58 -3.65 -12.68 -5.51
C GLU A 58 -4.27 -12.30 -4.16
N LEU A 59 -3.74 -11.25 -3.54
CA LEU A 59 -4.26 -10.75 -2.27
C LEU A 59 -5.33 -9.70 -2.52
N GLU A 60 -6.54 -9.99 -2.04
CA GLU A 60 -7.64 -9.04 -2.00
C GLU A 60 -7.73 -8.38 -0.62
N MET A 61 -8.00 -7.07 -0.59
CA MET A 61 -8.21 -6.35 0.66
C MET A 61 -9.63 -6.62 1.19
N ASP A 62 -9.72 -7.26 2.36
CA ASP A 62 -10.97 -7.34 3.09
C ASP A 62 -11.31 -5.98 3.75
N ARG A 63 -12.28 -5.26 3.17
CA ARG A 63 -12.77 -3.97 3.68
C ARG A 63 -13.48 -4.11 5.04
N SER A 64 -14.07 -5.26 5.34
CA SER A 64 -14.81 -5.50 6.59
C SER A 64 -13.90 -5.52 7.83
N ALA A 65 -12.60 -5.76 7.63
CA ALA A 65 -11.58 -5.72 8.68
C ALA A 65 -11.34 -4.31 9.24
N TYR A 66 -11.76 -3.26 8.53
CA TYR A 66 -11.54 -1.87 8.91
C TYR A 66 -12.85 -1.17 9.28
N ARG A 67 -12.86 -0.46 10.41
CA ARG A 67 -13.97 0.45 10.74
C ARG A 67 -13.97 1.69 9.85
N MET A 68 -12.79 2.11 9.40
CA MET A 68 -12.56 3.31 8.59
C MET A 68 -11.26 3.12 7.81
N TYR A 69 -11.30 3.35 6.51
CA TYR A 69 -10.16 3.26 5.61
C TYR A 69 -10.15 4.51 4.72
N HIS A 70 -9.07 5.28 4.80
CA HIS A 70 -8.85 6.46 3.96
C HIS A 70 -7.38 6.51 3.57
N GLU A 71 -7.12 6.77 2.30
CA GLU A 71 -5.78 6.92 1.77
C GLU A 71 -5.31 8.36 1.93
N CYS A 72 -4.02 8.53 2.22
CA CYS A 72 -3.42 9.85 2.36
C CYS A 72 -2.02 9.89 1.75
N ALA A 73 -1.41 11.08 1.75
CA ALA A 73 -0.14 11.31 1.07
C ALA A 73 0.98 10.35 1.56
N PRO A 74 1.83 9.86 0.64
CA PRO A 74 2.91 8.94 0.99
C PRO A 74 3.93 9.63 1.91
N CYS A 75 4.29 8.94 2.99
CA CYS A 75 5.30 9.40 3.93
C CYS A 75 6.07 8.24 4.55
N LEU A 76 7.31 8.50 4.95
CA LEU A 76 8.16 7.51 5.61
C LEU A 76 7.93 7.47 7.12
N SER A 77 7.52 8.60 7.69
CA SER A 77 7.19 8.71 9.10
C SER A 77 6.09 9.74 9.30
N PHE A 78 5.24 9.52 10.30
CA PHE A 78 4.22 10.47 10.70
C PHE A 78 4.00 10.45 12.21
N ASP A 79 3.41 11.52 12.73
CA ASP A 79 2.91 11.61 14.10
C ASP A 79 1.63 12.46 14.16
N PHE A 80 0.81 12.25 15.18
CA PHE A 80 -0.48 12.94 15.32
C PHE A 80 -0.31 14.29 16.01
N LEU A 81 -0.93 15.33 15.44
CA LEU A 81 -1.13 16.60 16.15
C LEU A 81 -2.48 16.57 16.86
N ARG A 82 -2.49 17.04 18.10
CA ARG A 82 -3.74 17.27 18.84
C ARG A 82 -4.39 18.55 18.36
N ASP A 83 -5.59 18.44 17.82
CA ASP A 83 -6.46 19.58 17.53
C ASP A 83 -7.13 20.13 18.81
N GLY A 84 -8.04 21.09 18.62
CA GLY A 84 -8.81 21.74 19.67
C GLY A 84 -10.24 21.23 19.80
N ASP A 85 -10.61 20.17 19.07
CA ASP A 85 -12.01 19.76 18.86
C ASP A 85 -12.52 18.76 19.91
N GLY A 86 -11.72 18.47 20.93
CA GLY A 86 -12.05 17.58 22.03
C GLY A 86 -11.37 16.21 21.96
N GLU A 87 -11.31 15.52 23.11
CA GLU A 87 -10.70 14.20 23.24
C GLU A 87 -11.76 13.08 23.11
N GLY A 88 -11.34 11.89 22.67
CA GLY A 88 -12.19 10.70 22.66
C GLY A 88 -13.37 10.74 21.67
N ARG A 89 -13.17 11.39 20.52
CA ARG A 89 -14.21 11.45 19.46
C ARG A 89 -14.32 10.08 18.76
N GLU A 90 -15.51 9.49 18.82
CA GLU A 90 -15.80 8.16 18.23
C GLU A 90 -16.92 8.21 17.17
N GLN A 91 -17.61 9.35 17.06
CA GLN A 91 -18.74 9.56 16.15
C GLN A 91 -18.26 10.18 14.83
N PHE A 92 -18.78 9.67 13.72
CA PHE A 92 -18.50 10.18 12.39
C PHE A 92 -19.30 11.47 12.09
N PRO A 93 -18.79 12.35 11.20
CA PRO A 93 -17.47 12.28 10.57
C PRO A 93 -16.33 12.62 11.53
N LEU A 94 -15.22 11.91 11.39
CA LEU A 94 -14.00 12.19 12.13
C LEU A 94 -13.11 13.19 11.38
N SER A 95 -12.22 13.83 12.12
CA SER A 95 -11.14 14.65 11.59
C SER A 95 -9.84 14.33 12.31
N MET A 96 -8.72 14.55 11.63
CA MET A 96 -7.40 14.32 12.19
C MET A 96 -6.36 15.25 11.58
N LEU A 97 -5.31 15.53 12.35
CA LEU A 97 -4.18 16.34 11.94
C LEU A 97 -2.88 15.52 12.13
N LEU A 98 -2.08 15.42 11.08
CA LEU A 98 -0.81 14.68 11.06
C LEU A 98 0.36 15.58 10.72
N CYS A 99 1.54 15.22 11.21
CA CYS A 99 2.82 15.75 10.76
C CYS A 99 3.58 14.58 10.15
N ALA A 100 3.92 14.69 8.87
CA ALA A 100 4.54 13.62 8.10
C ALA A 100 5.88 14.07 7.51
N GLY A 101 6.83 13.16 7.44
CA GLY A 101 8.15 13.34 6.85
C GLY A 101 8.28 12.57 5.54
N THR A 102 8.88 13.20 4.53
CA THR A 102 9.15 12.58 3.22
C THR A 102 10.59 12.12 3.08
N GLN A 103 10.81 11.21 2.12
CA GLN A 103 12.12 10.81 1.62
C GLN A 103 12.10 10.87 0.09
N ALA A 104 12.91 11.77 -0.48
CA ALA A 104 13.07 11.98 -1.91
C ALA A 104 14.55 11.78 -2.31
N ASP A 105 14.78 11.52 -3.59
CA ASP A 105 16.12 11.26 -4.15
C ASP A 105 17.12 12.38 -3.89
N SER A 106 16.65 13.63 -3.88
CA SER A 106 17.45 14.80 -3.57
C SER A 106 17.18 15.30 -2.15
N ALA A 107 18.27 15.62 -1.44
CA ALA A 107 18.20 16.19 -0.09
C ALA A 107 17.35 17.47 -0.02
N LEU A 108 17.28 18.27 -1.08
CA LEU A 108 16.53 19.53 -1.13
C LEU A 108 15.03 19.35 -1.49
N SER A 109 14.64 18.17 -1.96
CA SER A 109 13.27 17.87 -2.36
C SER A 109 12.39 17.40 -1.21
N ASN A 110 12.99 17.11 -0.05
CA ASN A 110 12.25 16.68 1.13
C ASN A 110 11.39 17.81 1.72
N ARG A 111 10.24 17.43 2.24
CA ARG A 111 9.26 18.27 2.91
C ARG A 111 8.83 17.65 4.23
N LEU A 112 8.68 18.49 5.23
CA LEU A 112 7.81 18.21 6.38
C LEU A 112 6.40 18.66 5.99
N ILE A 113 5.43 17.76 6.14
CA ILE A 113 4.05 17.96 5.70
C ILE A 113 3.16 18.01 6.94
N VAL A 114 2.30 19.03 7.03
CA VAL A 114 1.15 18.98 7.96
C VAL A 114 -0.07 18.62 7.12
N ILE A 115 -0.73 17.51 7.47
CA ILE A 115 -1.87 16.95 6.76
C ILE A 115 -3.09 17.13 7.65
N ARG A 116 -4.11 17.83 7.16
CA ARG A 116 -5.42 17.90 7.81
C ARG A 116 -6.40 17.07 7.00
N MET A 117 -6.96 16.06 7.64
CA MET A 117 -8.02 15.24 7.07
C MET A 117 -9.33 15.52 7.80
N GLN A 118 -10.40 15.70 7.04
CA GLN A 118 -11.74 16.02 7.53
C GLN A 118 -12.77 15.17 6.78
N ASN A 119 -13.98 15.14 7.31
CA ASN A 119 -15.09 14.43 6.70
C ASN A 119 -14.83 12.91 6.55
N LEU A 120 -14.15 12.32 7.52
CA LEU A 120 -13.78 10.90 7.48
C LEU A 120 -14.93 10.04 7.99
N TYR A 121 -15.56 9.29 7.10
CA TYR A 121 -16.61 8.31 7.42
C TYR A 121 -16.06 6.90 7.52
N GLY A 122 -16.85 5.99 8.12
CA GLY A 122 -16.48 4.59 8.23
C GLY A 122 -16.51 3.88 6.88
N THR A 123 -15.76 2.78 6.77
CA THR A 123 -15.77 1.93 5.58
C THR A 123 -17.14 1.30 5.44
N GLU A 124 -17.75 1.40 4.26
CA GLU A 124 -19.00 0.72 3.97
C GLU A 124 -18.79 -0.79 4.02
N LYS A 125 -19.75 -1.50 4.61
CA LYS A 125 -19.73 -2.95 4.63
C LYS A 125 -20.51 -3.43 3.43
N ASP A 126 -19.83 -4.07 2.49
CA ASP A 126 -20.49 -4.83 1.45
C ASP A 126 -21.43 -5.82 2.14
N LYS A 127 -22.72 -5.74 1.80
CA LYS A 127 -23.73 -6.60 2.39
C LYS A 127 -23.46 -8.01 1.87
N GLU A 128 -22.83 -8.85 2.70
CA GLU A 128 -22.66 -10.28 2.45
C GLU A 128 -24.01 -10.91 2.06
N GLY A 129 -24.20 -11.28 0.78
CA GLY A 129 -25.37 -12.06 0.39
C GLY A 129 -25.88 -12.02 -1.05
N GLU A 130 -25.23 -11.38 -2.03
CA GLU A 130 -25.60 -11.58 -3.44
C GLU A 130 -24.35 -11.80 -4.29
N GLU A 131 -24.41 -12.85 -5.10
CA GLU A 131 -23.29 -13.44 -5.81
C GLU A 131 -22.89 -12.62 -7.05
N SER A 132 -21.59 -12.65 -7.33
CA SER A 132 -21.00 -12.50 -8.67
C SER A 132 -21.45 -11.29 -9.49
N SER A 133 -20.73 -10.18 -9.36
CA SER A 133 -20.41 -9.33 -10.50
C SER A 133 -19.08 -8.64 -10.23
N ASP A 134 -18.11 -8.90 -11.10
CA ASP A 134 -16.92 -8.08 -11.34
C ASP A 134 -17.38 -6.69 -11.80
N GLU A 135 -17.88 -5.91 -10.86
CA GLU A 135 -18.16 -4.50 -11.02
C GLU A 135 -17.18 -3.78 -10.11
N GLU A 136 -16.11 -3.29 -10.74
CA GLU A 136 -15.53 -1.99 -10.46
C GLU A 136 -16.67 -1.03 -10.08
N SER A 137 -17.07 -1.04 -8.81
CA SER A 137 -18.11 -0.18 -8.29
C SER A 137 -17.51 1.20 -8.18
N ASP A 138 -17.44 1.86 -9.34
CA ASP A 138 -17.48 3.30 -9.49
C ASP A 138 -18.86 3.73 -8.95
N ASP A 139 -19.01 3.71 -7.62
CA ASP A 139 -20.19 4.21 -6.93
C ASP A 139 -20.12 5.74 -6.99
N ASP A 140 -20.41 6.26 -8.19
CA ASP A 140 -20.50 7.67 -8.55
C ASP A 140 -21.77 8.32 -7.92
N ASP A 141 -22.44 7.63 -6.99
CA ASP A 141 -23.57 8.06 -6.17
C ASP A 141 -23.22 8.14 -4.66
N GLU A 142 -21.95 8.05 -4.25
CA GLU A 142 -21.55 8.51 -2.91
C GLU A 142 -21.85 10.01 -2.80
N ASP A 143 -22.82 10.38 -1.94
CA ASP A 143 -23.17 11.78 -1.59
C ASP A 143 -21.88 12.64 -1.61
N GLU A 144 -21.75 13.60 -2.53
CA GLU A 144 -20.52 14.41 -2.65
C GLU A 144 -20.12 15.06 -1.31
N ASP A 145 -21.12 15.30 -0.46
CA ASP A 145 -20.98 15.82 0.91
C ASP A 145 -20.27 14.87 1.89
N LYS A 146 -20.13 13.57 1.58
CA LYS A 146 -19.46 12.56 2.42
C LYS A 146 -18.03 12.26 1.99
N LYS A 147 -17.58 12.80 0.85
CA LYS A 147 -16.22 12.55 0.35
C LYS A 147 -15.18 13.10 1.34
N PRO A 148 -14.12 12.34 1.65
CA PRO A 148 -13.07 12.79 2.57
C PRO A 148 -12.32 14.00 1.99
N GLN A 149 -11.95 14.95 2.84
CA GLN A 149 -11.25 16.16 2.45
C GLN A 149 -9.85 16.20 3.05
N MET A 150 -8.84 16.46 2.23
CA MET A 150 -7.44 16.51 2.64
C MET A 150 -6.79 17.86 2.27
N GLU A 151 -6.22 18.54 3.25
CA GLU A 151 -5.44 19.76 3.08
C GLU A 151 -3.98 19.52 3.50
N LEU A 152 -3.03 20.07 2.72
CA LEU A 152 -1.59 19.88 2.94
C LEU A 152 -0.89 21.23 3.10
N ALA A 153 -0.07 21.35 4.15
CA ALA A 153 0.90 22.44 4.29
C ALA A 153 2.33 21.88 4.22
N LEU A 154 3.12 22.37 3.27
CA LEU A 154 4.46 21.86 2.96
C LEU A 154 5.54 22.81 3.47
N MET A 155 6.49 22.28 4.23
CA MET A 155 7.67 23.00 4.71
C MET A 155 8.94 22.38 4.13
N PRO A 156 9.82 23.15 3.45
CA PRO A 156 11.12 22.66 2.99
C PRO A 156 11.94 22.06 4.14
N HIS A 157 12.55 20.90 3.89
CA HIS A 157 13.44 20.24 4.84
C HIS A 157 14.67 19.70 4.11
N TYR A 158 15.86 19.89 4.68
CA TYR A 158 17.10 19.36 4.10
C TYR A 158 17.36 17.94 4.60
N GLY A 159 17.49 17.01 3.67
CA GLY A 159 17.66 15.58 3.96
C GLY A 159 16.33 14.87 4.26
N GLY A 160 16.35 13.54 4.10
CA GLY A 160 15.20 12.68 4.35
C GLY A 160 14.76 12.67 5.81
N ILE A 161 13.48 12.41 6.04
CA ILE A 161 12.86 12.46 7.35
C ILE A 161 12.33 11.07 7.74
N ASN A 162 13.21 10.25 8.30
CA ASN A 162 12.87 8.88 8.74
C ASN A 162 12.15 8.86 10.08
N ARG A 163 12.18 9.97 10.83
CA ARG A 163 11.44 10.11 12.08
C ARG A 163 10.91 11.53 12.25
N VAL A 164 9.60 11.61 12.48
CA VAL A 164 8.92 12.80 12.99
C VAL A 164 8.34 12.48 14.36
N ARG A 165 8.47 13.42 15.30
CA ARG A 165 7.75 13.40 16.57
C ARG A 165 7.12 14.75 16.85
N VAL A 166 5.87 14.73 17.29
CA VAL A 166 5.16 15.94 17.70
C VAL A 166 4.93 15.91 19.21
N THR A 167 5.09 17.06 19.85
CA THR A 167 4.67 17.28 21.23
C THR A 167 3.89 18.57 21.34
N LYS A 168 2.94 18.62 22.27
CA LYS A 168 2.21 19.85 22.60
C LYS A 168 2.80 20.48 23.86
N ARG A 169 3.07 21.78 23.82
CA ARG A 169 3.53 22.57 24.96
C ARG A 169 2.63 23.80 25.11
N GLY A 170 1.67 23.72 26.02
CA GLY A 170 0.60 24.72 26.11
C GLY A 170 -0.27 24.69 24.86
N GLU A 171 -0.40 25.82 24.19
CA GLU A 171 -1.17 25.96 22.94
C GLU A 171 -0.33 25.69 21.68
N GLN A 172 0.97 25.49 21.82
CA GLN A 172 1.88 25.30 20.68
C GLN A 172 2.16 23.82 20.43
N SER A 173 2.07 23.40 19.17
CA SER A 173 2.57 22.11 18.70
C SER A 173 4.00 22.27 18.20
N LEU A 174 4.91 21.43 18.68
CA LEU A 174 6.32 21.41 18.30
C LEU A 174 6.61 20.08 17.60
N ALA A 175 7.19 20.15 16.40
CA ALA A 175 7.63 18.98 15.66
C ALA A 175 9.15 18.87 15.66
N LEU A 176 9.68 17.67 15.85
CA LEU A 176 11.08 17.33 15.68
C LEU A 176 11.20 16.34 14.52
N SER A 177 12.02 16.66 13.53
CA SER A 177 12.31 15.83 12.37
C SER A 177 13.80 15.47 12.31
N GLY A 178 14.11 14.26 11.87
CA GLY A 178 15.51 13.86 11.69
C GLY A 178 15.71 12.53 10.99
N LEU A 179 16.96 12.33 10.56
CA LEU A 179 17.47 11.07 10.05
C LEU A 179 18.21 10.34 11.17
N ILE A 180 17.71 9.17 11.59
CA ILE A 180 18.50 8.28 12.45
C ILE A 180 19.48 7.55 11.52
N ARG A 181 20.77 7.85 11.67
CA ARG A 181 21.82 6.99 11.13
C ARG A 181 22.11 5.93 12.18
N ASP A 182 21.91 4.66 11.83
CA ASP A 182 22.49 3.58 12.61
C ASP A 182 24.02 3.74 12.57
N ARG A 183 24.64 3.68 13.75
CA ARG A 183 26.09 3.78 13.90
C ARG A 183 26.78 2.50 13.48
#